data_AF-T0ZX48-F1
#
_entry.id   AF-T0ZX48-F1
#
_cell.length_a   1.000
_cell.length_b   1.000
_cell.length_c   1.000
_cell.angle_alpha   90.00
_cell.angle_beta   90.00
_cell.angle_gamma   90.00
#
_symmetry.space_group_name_H-M   'P 1'
#
loop_
_entity.id
_entity.type
_entity.pdbx_description
1 polymer ?
#
loop_
_entity_poly.entity_id
_entity_poly.type
_entity_poly.pdbx_seq_one_letter_code
_entity_poly.pdbx_strand_id
1 'polypeptide(L)'
;EMQRMLSAVVSGQLDKRIELAGKSGFFAAMSAGVNRLADTTAELVARVKQVANEVHRGADEISAGNANLSQRTEEQSSSLEETASSMEQMTTTVKQNADNAAQANQQAVAARDRAEKGGIVVGRAVAAMSDINEASKRIADIIGVIDEIAFQT
;
A
#
# COMPACT_ATOMS: atom_id res chain seq x y z
N GLU A 1 -14.86 61.60 -41.73
CA GLU A 1 -14.36 60.24 -42.04
C GLU A 1 -13.43 59.72 -40.94
N MET A 2 -12.37 60.46 -40.60
CA MET A 2 -11.44 60.10 -39.53
C MET A 2 -12.08 59.91 -38.15
N GLN A 3 -12.98 60.81 -37.72
CA GLN A 3 -13.70 60.66 -36.45
C GLN A 3 -14.58 59.39 -36.42
N ARG A 4 -15.16 59.01 -37.56
CA ARG A 4 -15.93 57.76 -37.68
C ARG A 4 -15.01 56.54 -37.58
N MET A 5 -13.82 56.60 -38.19
CA MET A 5 -12.81 55.54 -38.08
C MET A 5 -12.32 55.39 -36.63
N LEU A 6 -11.94 56.50 -35.98
CA LEU A 6 -11.52 56.50 -34.59
C LEU A 6 -12.61 55.93 -33.67
N SER A 7 -13.87 56.33 -33.88
CA SER A 7 -15.00 55.77 -33.13
C SER A 7 -15.16 54.26 -33.38
N ALA A 8 -14.95 53.79 -34.61
CA ALA A 8 -14.98 52.37 -34.95
C ALA A 8 -13.87 51.58 -34.24
N VAL A 9 -12.63 52.07 -34.26
CA VAL A 9 -11.49 51.44 -33.55
C VAL A 9 -11.74 51.38 -32.05
N VAL A 10 -12.20 52.48 -31.45
CA VAL A 10 -12.54 52.53 -30.02
C VAL A 10 -13.67 51.55 -29.68
N SER A 11 -14.59 51.31 -30.62
CA SER A 11 -15.67 50.32 -30.48
C SER A 11 -15.24 48.88 -30.82
N GLY A 12 -13.95 48.64 -31.09
CA GLY A 12 -13.42 47.31 -31.42
C GLY A 12 -13.62 46.88 -32.88
N GLN A 13 -14.15 47.73 -33.75
CA GLN A 13 -14.29 47.47 -35.19
C GLN A 13 -12.97 47.79 -35.91
N LEU A 14 -12.05 46.83 -35.86
CA LEU A 14 -10.68 46.95 -36.39
C LEU A 14 -10.55 46.50 -37.85
N ASP A 15 -11.66 46.23 -38.54
CA ASP A 15 -11.77 45.85 -39.94
C ASP A 15 -11.89 47.06 -40.89
N LYS A 16 -12.29 48.22 -40.37
CA LYS A 16 -12.52 49.43 -41.18
C LYS A 16 -11.23 50.20 -41.48
N ARG A 17 -11.10 50.72 -42.70
CA ARG A 17 -9.96 51.54 -43.13
C ARG A 17 -10.43 52.82 -43.82
N ILE A 18 -9.65 53.88 -43.70
CA ILE A 18 -9.84 55.15 -44.43
C ILE A 18 -9.24 54.97 -45.82
N GLU A 19 -10.01 55.29 -46.85
CA GLU A 19 -9.52 55.28 -48.23
C GLU A 19 -8.48 56.38 -48.45
N LEU A 20 -7.35 56.06 -49.09
CA LEU A 20 -6.27 57.02 -49.31
C LEU A 20 -6.36 57.75 -50.65
N ALA A 21 -7.20 57.28 -51.57
CA ALA A 21 -7.40 57.88 -52.89
C ALA A 21 -7.86 59.34 -52.78
N GLY A 22 -7.28 60.22 -53.60
CA GLY A 22 -7.63 61.64 -53.65
C GLY A 22 -7.16 62.48 -52.45
N LYS A 23 -6.45 61.90 -51.48
CA LYS A 23 -5.88 62.61 -50.32
C LYS A 23 -4.40 62.93 -50.55
N SER A 24 -3.95 64.12 -50.17
CA SER A 24 -2.55 64.54 -50.29
C SER A 24 -2.03 65.29 -49.05
N GLY A 25 -0.71 65.42 -48.93
CA GLY A 25 -0.06 66.12 -47.83
C GLY A 25 -0.41 65.55 -46.46
N PHE A 26 -0.69 66.43 -45.50
CA PHE A 26 -0.98 66.09 -44.10
C PHE A 26 -2.14 65.09 -43.93
N PHE A 27 -3.23 65.24 -44.70
CA PHE A 27 -4.42 64.39 -44.55
C PHE A 27 -4.18 62.95 -45.01
N ALA A 28 -3.35 62.75 -46.04
CA ALA A 28 -2.95 61.41 -46.48
C ALA A 28 -2.08 60.72 -45.42
N ALA A 29 -1.08 61.42 -44.89
CA ALA A 29 -0.19 60.89 -43.85
C ALA A 29 -0.95 60.53 -42.56
N MET A 30 -1.88 61.38 -42.12
CA MET A 30 -2.70 61.13 -40.93
C MET A 30 -3.66 59.94 -41.15
N SER A 31 -4.28 59.84 -42.33
CA SER A 31 -5.18 58.70 -42.66
C SER A 31 -4.41 57.38 -42.71
N ALA A 32 -3.21 57.38 -43.28
CA ALA A 32 -2.32 56.21 -43.27
C ALA A 32 -1.88 55.82 -41.85
N GLY A 33 -1.54 56.79 -41.01
CA GLY A 33 -1.19 56.56 -39.61
C GLY A 33 -2.34 55.93 -38.81
N VAL A 34 -3.56 56.40 -39.01
CA VAL A 34 -4.77 55.85 -38.37
C VAL A 34 -5.07 54.42 -38.85
N ASN A 35 -4.91 54.13 -40.15
CA ASN A 35 -5.02 52.76 -40.66
C ASN A 35 -3.98 51.84 -40.02
N ARG A 36 -2.72 52.29 -39.95
CA ARG A 36 -1.63 51.50 -39.34
C ARG A 36 -1.86 51.25 -37.84
N LEU A 37 -2.44 52.22 -37.12
CA LEU A 37 -2.85 52.03 -35.73
C LEU A 37 -3.94 50.95 -35.63
N ALA A 38 -4.92 50.96 -36.53
CA ALA A 38 -5.97 49.95 -36.60
C ALA A 38 -5.39 48.55 -36.87
N ASP A 39 -4.46 48.44 -37.84
CA ASP A 39 -3.76 47.19 -38.17
C ASP A 39 -2.99 46.65 -36.96
N THR A 40 -2.17 47.50 -36.33
CA THR A 40 -1.35 47.10 -35.16
C THR A 40 -2.23 46.66 -33.98
N THR A 41 -3.34 47.36 -33.75
CA THR A 41 -4.30 47.00 -32.70
C THR A 41 -4.99 45.67 -33.04
N ALA A 42 -5.38 45.45 -34.29
CA ALA A 42 -6.02 44.21 -34.75
C ALA A 42 -5.10 43.01 -34.53
N GLU A 43 -3.83 43.15 -34.89
CA GLU A 43 -2.84 42.10 -34.67
C GLU A 43 -2.60 41.82 -33.18
N LEU A 44 -2.52 42.87 -32.34
CA LEU A 44 -2.37 42.70 -30.89
C LEU A 44 -3.57 41.95 -30.28
N VAL A 45 -4.79 42.33 -30.65
CA VAL A 45 -6.01 41.64 -30.20
C VAL A 45 -6.04 40.19 -30.69
N ALA A 46 -5.64 39.94 -31.94
CA ALA A 46 -5.55 38.58 -32.49
C ALA A 46 -4.53 37.73 -31.71
N ARG A 47 -3.36 38.28 -31.39
CA ARG A 47 -2.34 37.61 -30.56
C ARG A 47 -2.85 37.31 -29.14
N VAL A 48 -3.51 38.27 -28.49
CA VAL A 48 -4.12 38.05 -27.18
C VAL A 48 -5.18 36.95 -27.22
N LYS A 49 -6.05 36.95 -28.24
CA LYS A 49 -7.05 35.89 -28.43
C LYS A 49 -6.42 34.52 -28.64
N GLN A 50 -5.33 34.44 -29.40
CA GLN A 50 -4.60 33.20 -29.59
C GLN A 50 -4.03 32.67 -28.26
N VAL A 51 -3.34 33.53 -27.50
CA VAL A 51 -2.79 33.15 -26.18
C VAL A 51 -3.91 32.72 -25.22
N ALA A 52 -5.03 33.44 -25.19
CA ALA A 52 -6.17 33.07 -24.36
C ALA A 52 -6.73 31.68 -24.72
N ASN A 53 -6.80 31.34 -26.01
CA ASN A 53 -7.21 30.01 -26.45
C ASN A 53 -6.20 28.93 -26.08
N GLU A 54 -4.89 29.22 -26.13
CA GLU A 54 -3.84 28.31 -25.69
C GLU A 54 -3.92 28.05 -24.18
N VAL A 55 -4.11 29.10 -23.38
CA VAL A 55 -4.30 29.00 -21.93
C VAL A 55 -5.56 28.20 -21.59
N HIS A 56 -6.66 28.44 -22.31
CA HIS A 56 -7.91 27.72 -22.09
C HIS A 56 -7.75 26.21 -22.35
N ARG A 57 -7.11 25.84 -23.46
CA ARG A 57 -6.79 24.43 -23.75
C ARG A 57 -5.90 23.80 -22.67
N GLY A 58 -4.86 24.52 -22.24
CA GLY A 58 -3.99 24.04 -21.16
C GLY A 58 -4.74 23.84 -19.84
N ALA A 59 -5.69 24.71 -19.52
CA ALA A 59 -6.53 24.58 -18.33
C ALA A 59 -7.45 23.34 -18.42
N ASP A 60 -8.04 23.06 -19.58
CA ASP A 60 -8.87 21.87 -19.81
C ASP A 60 -8.05 20.58 -19.68
N GLU A 61 -6.84 20.55 -20.23
CA GLU A 61 -5.91 19.42 -20.10
C GLU A 61 -5.50 19.19 -18.63
N ILE A 62 -5.21 20.26 -17.88
CA ILE A 62 -4.91 20.19 -16.45
C ILE A 62 -6.12 19.66 -15.68
N SER A 63 -7.32 20.15 -15.98
CA SER A 63 -8.56 19.72 -15.32
C SER A 63 -8.82 18.22 -15.54
N ALA A 64 -8.69 17.75 -16.78
CA ALA A 64 -8.82 16.33 -17.11
C ALA A 64 -7.74 15.48 -16.43
N GLY A 65 -6.49 15.96 -16.42
CA GLY A 65 -5.38 15.29 -15.73
C GLY A 65 -5.61 15.20 -14.21
N ASN A 66 -6.13 16.26 -13.60
CA ASN A 66 -6.45 16.29 -12.17
C ASN A 66 -7.61 15.35 -11.82
N ALA A 67 -8.63 15.25 -12.67
CA ALA A 67 -9.72 14.28 -12.49
C ALA A 67 -9.19 12.83 -12.53
N ASN A 68 -8.30 12.52 -13.48
CA ASN A 68 -7.67 11.19 -13.54
C ASN A 68 -6.77 10.91 -12.33
N LEU A 69 -5.99 11.91 -11.89
CA LEU A 69 -5.16 11.79 -10.70
C LEU A 69 -6.01 11.56 -9.44
N SER A 70 -7.12 12.28 -9.29
CA SER A 70 -8.06 12.09 -8.19
C SER A 70 -8.60 10.66 -8.17
N GLN A 71 -9.07 10.16 -9.31
CA GLN A 71 -9.56 8.79 -9.44
C GLN A 71 -8.48 7.77 -9.02
N ARG A 72 -7.26 7.90 -9.54
CA ARG A 72 -6.15 7.00 -9.19
C ARG A 72 -5.78 7.09 -7.71
N THR A 73 -5.91 8.27 -7.11
CA THR A 73 -5.66 8.47 -5.68
C THR A 73 -6.72 7.77 -4.83
N GLU A 74 -7.99 7.82 -5.25
CA GLU A 74 -9.09 7.08 -4.61
C GLU A 74 -8.89 5.56 -4.71
N GLU A 75 -8.55 5.05 -5.90
CA GLU A 75 -8.23 3.62 -6.13
C GLU A 75 -7.04 3.16 -5.25
N GLN A 76 -6.00 3.98 -5.15
CA GLN A 76 -4.85 3.70 -4.30
C GLN A 76 -5.22 3.73 -2.81
N SER A 77 -6.06 4.67 -2.38
CA SER A 77 -6.57 4.72 -1.01
C SER A 77 -7.36 3.46 -0.66
N SER A 78 -8.22 3.00 -1.57
CA SER A 78 -8.99 1.76 -1.39
C SER A 78 -8.07 0.53 -1.28
N SER A 79 -7.03 0.45 -2.12
CA SER A 79 -6.03 -0.62 -2.05
C SER A 79 -5.24 -0.62 -0.74
N LEU A 80 -4.94 0.57 -0.20
CA LEU A 80 -4.28 0.73 1.10
C LEU A 80 -5.20 0.29 2.25
N GLU A 81 -6.50 0.56 2.15
CA GLU A 81 -7.49 0.11 3.14
C GLU A 81 -7.61 -1.43 3.16
N GLU A 82 -7.66 -2.07 1.99
CA GLU A 82 -7.64 -3.54 1.88
C GLU A 82 -6.34 -4.14 2.43
N THR A 83 -5.20 -3.50 2.15
CA THR A 83 -3.90 -3.90 2.69
C THR A 83 -3.87 -3.78 4.21
N ALA A 84 -4.40 -2.68 4.78
CA ALA A 84 -4.48 -2.48 6.22
C ALA A 84 -5.37 -3.52 6.90
N SER A 85 -6.53 -3.81 6.33
CA SER A 85 -7.44 -4.88 6.80
C SER A 85 -6.75 -6.26 6.76
N SER A 86 -6.04 -6.55 5.67
CA SER A 86 -5.26 -7.80 5.53
C SER A 86 -4.15 -7.91 6.59
N MET A 87 -3.50 -6.79 6.91
CA MET A 87 -2.48 -6.71 7.97
C MET A 87 -3.08 -6.90 9.37
N GLU A 88 -4.29 -6.41 9.62
CA GLU A 88 -5.00 -6.65 10.89
C GLU A 88 -5.38 -8.14 11.06
N GLN A 89 -5.86 -8.79 10.00
CA GLN A 89 -6.14 -10.22 10.01
C GLN A 89 -4.86 -11.05 10.21
N MET A 90 -3.75 -10.66 9.55
CA MET A 90 -2.45 -11.29 9.77
C MET A 90 -1.98 -11.14 11.21
N THR A 91 -2.11 -9.94 11.79
CA THR A 91 -1.74 -9.68 13.20
C THR A 91 -2.53 -10.57 14.15
N THR A 92 -3.83 -10.75 13.89
CA THR A 92 -4.69 -11.65 14.67
C THR A 92 -4.20 -13.10 14.57
N THR A 93 -3.88 -13.56 13.36
CA THR A 93 -3.38 -14.92 13.12
C THR A 93 -2.02 -15.15 13.80
N VAL A 94 -1.11 -14.17 13.73
CA VAL A 94 0.19 -14.24 14.39
C VAL A 94 0.03 -14.32 15.91
N LYS A 95 -0.88 -13.53 16.50
CA LYS A 95 -1.19 -13.61 17.93
C LYS A 95 -1.73 -14.98 18.32
N GLN A 96 -2.68 -15.51 17.56
CA GLN A 96 -3.23 -16.85 17.80
C GLN A 96 -2.15 -17.94 17.71
N ASN A 97 -1.22 -17.83 16.76
CA ASN A 97 -0.09 -18.75 16.66
C ASN A 97 0.84 -18.68 17.87
N ALA A 98 1.10 -17.48 18.40
CA ALA A 98 1.89 -17.31 19.61
C ALA A 98 1.20 -17.95 20.85
N ASP A 99 -0.12 -17.75 20.99
CA ASP A 99 -0.91 -18.36 22.07
C ASP A 99 -0.92 -19.88 21.96
N ASN A 100 -1.08 -20.42 20.75
CA ASN A 100 -1.02 -21.86 20.48
C ASN A 100 0.35 -22.45 20.80
N ALA A 101 1.44 -21.75 20.44
CA ALA A 101 2.80 -22.18 20.76
C ALA A 101 3.03 -22.20 22.28
N ALA A 102 2.53 -21.21 23.01
CA ALA A 102 2.60 -21.18 24.48
C ALA A 102 1.83 -22.35 25.12
N GLN A 103 0.63 -22.64 24.63
CA GLN A 103 -0.15 -23.79 25.10
C GLN A 103 0.54 -25.13 24.80
N ALA A 104 1.07 -25.30 23.58
CA ALA A 104 1.81 -26.50 23.21
C ALA A 104 3.03 -26.71 24.12
N ASN A 105 3.76 -25.64 24.45
CA ASN A 105 4.88 -25.71 25.38
C ASN A 105 4.44 -26.13 26.79
N GLN A 106 3.32 -25.61 27.30
CA GLN A 106 2.77 -26.04 28.60
C GLN A 106 2.37 -27.51 28.60
N GLN A 107 1.74 -27.99 27.53
CA GLN A 107 1.38 -29.40 27.39
C GLN A 107 2.62 -30.30 27.33
N ALA A 108 3.67 -29.89 26.62
CA ALA A 108 4.94 -30.61 26.54
C ALA A 108 5.62 -30.72 27.92
N VAL A 109 5.65 -29.63 28.70
CA VAL A 109 6.16 -29.65 30.08
C VAL A 109 5.34 -30.61 30.96
N ALA A 110 4.01 -30.53 30.91
CA ALA A 110 3.16 -31.42 31.69
C ALA A 110 3.33 -32.91 31.29
N ALA A 111 3.51 -33.20 30.01
CA ALA A 111 3.80 -34.54 29.51
C ALA A 111 5.15 -35.05 30.02
N ARG A 112 6.18 -34.21 30.01
CA ARG A 112 7.51 -34.51 30.58
C ARG A 112 7.41 -34.83 32.07
N ASP A 113 6.72 -34.01 32.85
CA ASP A 113 6.55 -34.25 34.30
C ASP A 113 5.87 -35.59 34.58
N ARG A 114 4.87 -35.96 33.77
CA ARG A 114 4.21 -37.27 33.86
C ARG A 114 5.16 -38.41 33.49
N ALA A 115 5.95 -38.24 32.44
CA ALA A 115 6.95 -39.22 32.03
C ALA A 115 8.04 -39.42 33.11
N GLU A 116 8.52 -38.35 33.76
CA GLU A 116 9.47 -38.43 34.86
C GLU A 116 8.90 -39.21 36.06
N LYS A 117 7.64 -38.92 36.45
CA LYS A 117 6.94 -39.70 37.49
C LYS A 117 6.77 -41.17 37.11
N GLY A 118 6.43 -41.44 35.84
CA GLY A 118 6.35 -42.80 35.31
C GLY A 118 7.69 -43.53 35.38
N GLY A 119 8.79 -42.85 35.06
CA GLY A 119 10.15 -43.37 35.17
C GLY A 119 10.51 -43.79 36.59
N ILE A 120 10.10 -43.01 37.60
CA ILE A 120 10.28 -43.37 39.02
C ILE A 120 9.52 -44.67 39.37
N VAL A 121 8.28 -44.82 38.90
CA VAL A 121 7.46 -46.01 39.15
C VAL A 121 8.08 -47.25 38.50
N VAL A 122 8.51 -47.15 37.23
CA VAL A 122 9.19 -48.23 36.53
C VAL A 122 10.50 -48.60 37.24
N GLY A 123 11.27 -47.60 37.68
CA GLY A 123 12.50 -47.83 38.44
C GLY A 123 12.25 -48.61 39.73
N ARG A 124 11.18 -48.29 40.48
CA ARG A 124 10.76 -49.07 41.66
C ARG A 124 10.35 -50.50 41.31
N ALA A 125 9.63 -50.69 40.22
CA ALA A 125 9.21 -52.02 39.76
C ALA A 125 10.42 -52.90 39.37
N VAL A 126 11.41 -52.32 38.69
CA VAL A 126 12.67 -53.01 38.34
C VAL A 126 13.45 -53.40 39.61
N ALA A 127 13.54 -52.51 40.60
CA ALA A 127 14.18 -52.81 41.88
C ALA A 127 13.48 -53.98 42.61
N ALA A 128 12.15 -53.93 42.71
CA ALA A 128 11.38 -55.01 43.34
C ALA A 128 11.55 -56.36 42.62
N MET A 129 11.60 -56.37 41.29
CA MET A 129 11.88 -57.58 40.51
C MET A 129 13.31 -58.11 40.74
N SER A 130 14.27 -57.22 40.94
CA SER A 130 15.64 -57.60 41.33
C SER A 130 15.65 -58.28 42.70
N ASP A 131 14.94 -57.71 43.68
CA ASP A 131 14.83 -58.29 45.04
C ASP A 131 14.15 -59.67 45.02
N ILE A 132 13.09 -59.83 44.22
CA ILE A 132 12.41 -61.13 44.01
C ILE A 132 13.37 -62.16 43.41
N ASN A 133 14.17 -61.76 42.42
CA ASN A 133 15.15 -62.64 41.80
C ASN A 133 16.24 -63.08 42.80
N GLU A 134 16.73 -62.16 43.63
CA GLU A 134 17.70 -62.48 44.68
C GLU A 134 17.12 -63.45 45.73
N ALA A 135 15.89 -63.19 46.19
CA ALA A 135 15.18 -64.10 47.10
C ALA A 135 14.98 -65.49 46.49
N SER A 136 14.63 -65.56 45.19
CA SER A 136 14.43 -66.81 44.47
C SER A 136 15.72 -67.63 44.36
N LYS A 137 16.88 -66.98 44.17
CA LYS A 137 18.19 -67.66 44.22
C LYS A 137 18.48 -68.25 45.60
N ARG A 138 18.24 -67.49 46.67
CA ARG A 138 18.43 -68.00 48.05
C ARG A 138 17.52 -69.19 48.34
N ILE A 139 16.28 -69.18 47.84
CA ILE A 139 15.37 -70.33 47.96
C ILE A 139 15.92 -71.54 47.20
N ALA A 140 16.44 -71.35 45.98
CA ALA A 140 17.06 -72.43 45.21
C ALA A 140 18.27 -73.03 45.93
N ASP A 141 19.12 -72.20 46.54
CA ASP A 141 20.27 -72.66 47.34
C ASP A 141 19.81 -73.51 48.54
N ILE A 142 18.75 -73.08 49.25
CA ILE A 142 18.17 -73.84 50.37
C ILE A 142 17.59 -75.17 49.90
N ILE A 143 16.84 -75.18 48.80
CA ILE A 143 16.28 -76.41 48.22
C ILE A 143 17.42 -77.37 47.84
N GLY A 144 18.52 -76.87 47.28
CA GLY A 144 19.71 -77.69 47.00
C GLY A 144 20.28 -78.37 48.24
N VAL A 145 20.39 -77.65 49.36
CA VAL A 145 20.83 -78.22 50.65
C VAL A 145 19.81 -79.26 51.17
N ILE A 146 18.51 -79.00 51.01
CA ILE A 146 17.46 -79.96 51.42
C ILE A 146 17.57 -81.26 50.62
N ASP A 147 17.76 -81.16 49.30
CA ASP A 147 17.97 -82.33 48.42
C ASP A 147 19.22 -83.13 48.85
N GLU A 148 20.29 -82.45 49.25
CA GLU A 148 21.52 -83.10 49.74
C GLU A 148 21.30 -83.84 51.07
N ILE A 149 20.50 -83.26 51.99
CA ILE A 149 20.10 -83.93 53.25
C ILE A 149 19.21 -85.14 52.95
N ALA A 150 18.24 -84.99 52.04
CA ALA A 150 17.31 -86.06 51.68
C ALA A 150 18.01 -87.27 51.04
N PHE A 151 19.15 -87.07 50.36
CA PHE A 151 19.97 -88.17 49.82
C PHE A 151 20.80 -88.89 50.90
N GLN A 152 21.12 -88.22 52.01
CA GLN A 152 21.94 -88.76 53.10
C GLN A 152 21.13 -89.50 54.18
N THR A 153 19.80 -89.42 54.16
CA THR A 153 18.90 -90.02 55.19
C THR A 153 18.07 -91.14 54.60
#